data_AF-A0A434DVM4-F1
#
_entry.id   AF-A0A434DVM4-F1
#
_cell.length_a   1.000
_cell.length_b   1.000
_cell.length_c   1.000
_cell.angle_alpha   90.00
_cell.angle_beta   90.00
_cell.angle_gamma   90.00
#
_symmetry.space_group_name_H-M   'P 1'
#
loop_
_entity.id
_entity.type
_entity.pdbx_description
1 polymer ?
#
loop_
_entity_poly.entity_id
_entity_poly.type
_entity_poly.pdbx_seq_one_letter_code
_entity_poly.pdbx_strand_id
1 'polypeptide(L)'
;MHHIELIGSYTAAATFSGEEIKTTTTRKDPVPVLCRELIKRGIDPQERIKVTRAGQLVWKADLTAGYWAGIDIIEGDRDGLRTVKYRAFPKGI
;
A
#
# COMPACT_ATOMS: atom_id res chain seq x y z
N MET A 1 9.41 -1.58 12.20
CA MET A 1 9.70 -1.60 10.74
C MET A 1 8.99 -2.78 10.15
N HIS A 2 8.09 -2.54 9.20
CA HIS A 2 7.26 -3.58 8.58
C HIS A 2 7.67 -3.83 7.14
N HIS A 3 7.40 -5.05 6.68
CA HIS A 3 7.71 -5.50 5.34
C HIS A 3 6.42 -5.81 4.59
N ILE A 4 6.30 -5.22 3.40
CA ILE A 4 5.24 -5.51 2.44
C ILE A 4 5.85 -6.17 1.20
N GLU A 5 5.29 -7.29 0.80
CA GLU A 5 5.61 -7.95 -0.47
C GLU A 5 4.53 -7.63 -1.52
N LEU A 6 4.97 -7.11 -2.67
CA LEU A 6 4.16 -6.90 -3.86
C LEU A 6 4.12 -8.17 -4.70
N ILE A 7 2.94 -8.79 -4.76
CA ILE A 7 2.67 -10.00 -5.54
C ILE A 7 2.01 -9.57 -6.85
N GLY A 8 2.79 -9.56 -7.92
CA GLY A 8 2.36 -8.97 -9.20
C GLY A 8 2.10 -7.47 -9.09
N SER A 9 1.16 -6.96 -9.89
CA SER A 9 0.85 -5.53 -9.95
C SER A 9 -0.27 -5.09 -9.01
N TYR A 10 -1.05 -6.03 -8.52
CA TYR A 10 -2.38 -5.75 -7.94
C TYR A 10 -2.56 -6.29 -6.53
N THR A 11 -1.58 -6.99 -5.98
CA THR A 11 -1.68 -7.61 -4.66
C THR A 11 -0.50 -7.21 -3.79
N ALA A 12 -0.77 -6.87 -2.54
CA ALA A 12 0.23 -6.65 -1.51
C ALA A 12 -0.09 -7.53 -0.30
N ALA A 13 0.95 -8.06 0.34
CA ALA A 13 0.84 -8.86 1.54
C ALA A 13 1.84 -8.42 2.61
N ALA A 14 1.48 -8.53 3.88
CA ALA A 14 2.35 -8.29 5.02
C ALA A 14 1.97 -9.22 6.18
N THR A 15 2.95 -9.61 6.98
CA THR A 15 2.70 -10.29 8.25
C THR A 15 2.62 -9.25 9.37
N PHE A 16 1.52 -9.25 10.12
CA PHE A 16 1.35 -8.41 11.30
C PHE A 16 0.81 -9.26 12.45
N SER A 17 1.48 -9.21 13.61
CA SER A 17 1.11 -9.99 14.80
C SER A 17 0.93 -11.50 14.55
N GLY A 18 1.69 -12.07 13.61
CA GLY A 18 1.63 -13.49 13.24
C GLY A 18 0.53 -13.85 12.23
N GLU A 19 -0.31 -12.89 11.82
CA GLU A 19 -1.33 -13.06 10.77
C GLU A 19 -0.81 -12.52 9.44
N GLU A 20 -1.04 -13.25 8.35
CA GLU A 20 -0.85 -12.71 6.99
C GLU A 20 -2.05 -11.86 6.60
N ILE A 21 -1.79 -10.59 6.27
CA ILE A 21 -2.78 -9.64 5.80
C ILE A 21 -2.49 -9.35 4.34
N LYS A 22 -3.50 -9.56 3.50
CA LYS A 22 -3.39 -9.42 2.06
C LYS A 22 -4.46 -8.47 1.54
N THR A 23 -4.10 -7.68 0.54
CA THR A 23 -5.03 -6.83 -0.18
C THR A 23 -4.83 -7.00 -1.67
N THR A 24 -5.94 -7.06 -2.41
CA THR A 24 -5.94 -7.07 -3.87
C THR A 24 -6.79 -5.92 -4.39
N THR A 25 -6.25 -5.19 -5.35
CA THR A 25 -6.86 -4.01 -5.95
C THR A 25 -6.96 -4.19 -7.46
N THR A 26 -7.79 -3.41 -8.15
CA THR A 26 -7.93 -3.49 -9.62
C THR A 26 -7.51 -2.22 -10.35
N ARG A 27 -7.56 -1.06 -9.68
CA ARG A 27 -7.26 0.26 -10.27
C ARG A 27 -6.35 1.15 -9.44
N LYS A 28 -5.95 0.66 -8.26
CA LYS A 28 -5.08 1.34 -7.31
C LYS A 28 -3.88 0.46 -7.03
N ASP A 29 -2.74 1.05 -6.73
CA ASP A 29 -1.62 0.31 -6.15
C ASP A 29 -2.06 -0.28 -4.79
N PRO A 30 -1.74 -1.55 -4.52
CA PRO A 30 -2.18 -2.23 -3.31
C PRO A 30 -1.40 -1.81 -2.05
N VAL A 31 -0.21 -1.19 -2.16
CA VAL A 31 0.63 -0.80 -1.01
C VAL A 31 -0.04 0.29 -0.17
N PRO A 32 -0.49 1.44 -0.72
CA PRO A 32 -1.26 2.42 0.04
C PRO A 32 -2.49 1.85 0.74
N VAL A 33 -3.19 0.92 0.08
CA VAL A 33 -4.40 0.28 0.61
C VAL A 33 -4.05 -0.61 1.80
N LEU A 34 -3.04 -1.47 1.66
CA LEU A 34 -2.59 -2.34 2.75
C LEU A 34 -2.08 -1.52 3.93
N CYS A 35 -1.30 -0.46 3.71
CA CYS A 35 -0.83 0.42 4.80
C CYS A 35 -1.98 1.03 5.61
N ARG A 36 -3.11 1.39 4.98
CA ARG A 36 -4.30 1.85 5.71
C ARG A 36 -4.91 0.76 6.58
N GLU A 37 -5.00 -0.47 6.09
CA GLU A 37 -5.51 -1.59 6.88
C GLU A 37 -4.58 -1.95 8.05
N LEU A 38 -3.28 -1.89 7.82
CA LEU A 38 -2.26 -2.09 8.86
C LEU A 38 -2.35 -1.03 9.98
N ILE A 39 -2.52 0.24 9.63
CA ILE A 39 -2.74 1.32 10.62
C ILE A 39 -4.03 1.10 11.39
N LYS A 40 -5.14 0.73 10.71
CA LYS A 40 -6.41 0.41 11.40
C LYS A 40 -6.27 -0.75 12.39
N ARG A 41 -5.36 -1.69 12.11
CA ARG A 41 -5.03 -2.83 12.98
C ARG A 41 -4.01 -2.50 14.07
N GLY A 42 -3.48 -1.28 14.11
CA GLY A 42 -2.65 -0.77 15.22
C GLY A 42 -1.18 -0.51 14.90
N ILE A 43 -0.74 -0.58 13.64
CA ILE A 43 0.61 -0.12 13.29
C ILE A 43 0.71 1.40 13.49
N ASP A 44 1.79 1.86 14.11
CA ASP A 44 2.07 3.29 14.26
C ASP A 44 2.33 3.91 12.86
N PRO A 45 1.58 4.96 12.47
CA PRO A 45 1.79 5.66 11.20
C PRO A 45 3.21 6.18 10.96
N GLN A 46 4.04 6.36 11.99
CA GLN A 46 5.44 6.77 11.85
C GLN A 46 6.39 5.62 11.54
N GLU A 47 5.94 4.37 11.66
CA GLU A 47 6.77 3.22 11.32
C GLU A 47 7.08 3.15 9.82
N ARG A 48 8.33 2.80 9.51
CA ARG A 48 8.81 2.64 8.13
C ARG A 48 8.33 1.31 7.55
N ILE A 49 7.91 1.40 6.29
CA ILE A 49 7.48 0.30 5.45
C ILE A 49 8.54 0.05 4.37
N LYS A 50 9.11 -1.14 4.41
CA LYS A 50 9.95 -1.67 3.33
C LYS A 50 9.06 -2.40 2.34
N VAL A 51 9.13 -2.05 1.07
CA VAL A 51 8.34 -2.68 0.00
C VAL A 51 9.28 -3.45 -0.91
N THR A 52 9.03 -4.75 -1.08
CA THR A 52 9.76 -5.59 -2.04
C THR A 52 8.83 -6.24 -3.05
N ARG A 53 9.42 -6.72 -4.15
CA ARG A 53 8.80 -7.59 -5.14
C ARG A 53 9.81 -8.66 -5.50
N ALA A 54 9.45 -9.92 -5.34
CA ALA A 54 10.34 -11.07 -5.51
C ALA A 54 11.68 -10.88 -4.76
N GLY A 55 11.61 -10.33 -3.54
CA GLY A 55 12.78 -10.04 -2.69
C GLY A 55 13.60 -8.80 -3.10
N GLN A 56 13.28 -8.12 -4.21
CA GLN A 56 13.95 -6.89 -4.62
C GLN A 56 13.22 -5.65 -4.11
N LEU A 57 13.96 -4.64 -3.66
CA LEU A 57 13.40 -3.35 -3.25
C LEU A 57 12.70 -2.66 -4.43
N VAL A 58 11.45 -2.26 -4.23
CA VAL A 58 10.68 -1.53 -5.25
C VAL A 58 10.97 -0.03 -5.19
N TRP A 59 11.26 0.48 -3.99
CA TRP A 59 11.54 1.89 -3.75
C TRP A 59 12.95 2.08 -3.19
N LYS A 60 13.58 3.21 -3.53
CA LYS A 60 14.93 3.56 -3.05
C LYS A 60 14.97 3.92 -1.57
N ALA A 61 13.84 4.38 -1.02
CA ALA A 61 13.71 4.79 0.36
C ALA A 61 12.48 4.14 0.99
N ASP A 62 12.63 3.71 2.23
CA ASP A 62 11.52 3.25 3.05
C ASP A 62 10.71 4.46 3.52
N LEU A 63 9.40 4.42 3.25
CA LEU A 63 8.46 5.49 3.60
C LEU A 63 7.62 5.06 4.79
N THR A 64 7.10 6.01 5.55
CA THR A 64 6.27 5.69 6.72
C THR A 64 4.91 5.13 6.30
N ALA A 65 4.30 4.32 7.16
CA ALA A 65 2.95 3.80 6.96
C ALA A 65 1.94 4.93 6.71
N GLY A 66 2.09 6.04 7.46
CA GLY A 66 1.27 7.25 7.31
C GLY A 66 1.47 7.95 5.97
N TYR A 67 2.69 7.98 5.43
CA TYR A 67 2.94 8.52 4.09
C TYR A 67 2.17 7.69 3.05
N TRP A 68 2.33 6.36 3.08
CA TRP A 68 1.62 5.46 2.15
C TRP A 68 0.11 5.60 2.28
N ALA A 69 -0.41 5.66 3.51
CA ALA A 69 -1.84 5.79 3.76
C ALA A 69 -2.42 7.11 3.24
N GLY A 70 -1.61 8.18 3.19
CA GLY A 70 -2.00 9.52 2.74
C GLY A 70 -2.08 9.70 1.23
N ILE A 71 -1.66 8.70 0.43
CA ILE A 71 -1.68 8.75 -1.03
C ILE A 71 -2.54 7.61 -1.62
N ASP A 72 -2.89 7.76 -2.89
CA ASP A 72 -3.26 6.67 -3.77
C ASP A 72 -2.36 6.73 -5.00
N ILE A 73 -1.96 5.58 -5.53
CA ILE A 73 -1.37 5.49 -6.86
C ILE A 73 -2.45 4.84 -7.73
N ILE A 74 -2.91 5.55 -8.74
CA ILE A 74 -3.98 5.10 -9.65
C ILE A 74 -3.41 4.91 -11.05
N GLU A 75 -3.87 3.87 -11.73
CA GLU A 75 -3.64 3.71 -13.17
C GLU A 75 -4.83 4.34 -13.91
N GLY A 76 -4.56 5.37 -14.70
CA GLY A 76 -5.56 6.03 -15.55
C GLY A 76 -5.47 5.55 -16.99
N ASP A 77 -6.61 5.20 -17.60
CA ASP A 77 -6.71 4.62 -18.94
C ASP A 77 -5.98 5.41 -20.04
N ARG A 78 -5.83 6.74 -19.89
CA ARG A 78 -5.15 7.62 -20.86
C ARG A 78 -3.80 8.15 -20.41
N ASP A 79 -3.52 8.09 -19.12
CA ASP A 79 -2.55 8.97 -18.47
C ASP A 79 -1.44 8.21 -17.73
N GLY A 80 -1.53 6.88 -17.67
CA GLY A 80 -0.57 6.03 -16.95
C GLY A 80 -0.74 6.12 -15.43
N LEU A 81 0.33 5.75 -14.71
CA LEU A 81 0.36 5.75 -13.24
C LEU A 81 0.46 7.18 -12.68
N ARG A 82 -0.41 7.53 -11.74
CA ARG A 82 -0.43 8.83 -11.07
C ARG A 82 -0.53 8.67 -9.55
N THR A 83 0.32 9.39 -8.83
CA THR A 83 0.20 9.55 -7.38
C THR A 83 -0.74 10.72 -7.08
N VAL A 84 -1.78 10.47 -6.30
CA VAL A 84 -2.76 11.46 -5.86
C VAL A 84 -2.88 11.43 -4.33
N LYS A 85 -3.35 12.52 -3.72
CA LYS A 85 -3.72 12.50 -2.29
C LYS A 85 -4.86 11.49 -2.08
N TYR A 86 -4.77 10.68 -1.03
CA TYR A 86 -5.82 9.71 -0.71
C TYR A 86 -7.18 10.40 -0.66
N ARG A 87 -8.13 9.83 -1.41
CA ARG A 87 -9.55 10.12 -1.31
C ARG A 87 -10.26 8.80 -1.11
N ALA A 88 -10.99 8.69 0.00
CA ALA A 88 -11.95 7.60 0.16
C ALA A 88 -12.87 7.59 -1.07
N PHE A 89 -13.18 6.40 -1.60
CA PHE A 89 -14.22 6.29 -2.61
C PHE A 89 -15.50 6.93 -2.03
N PRO A 90 -16.25 7.73 -2.81
CA PRO A 90 -17.52 8.26 -2.33
C PRO A 90 -18.37 7.08 -1.87
N LYS A 91 -18.87 7.14 -0.63
CA LYS A 91 -19.84 6.17 -0.12
C LYS A 91 -21.12 6.34 -0.94
N GLY A 92 -21.40 5.39 -1.83
CA GLY A 92 -22.69 5.24 -2.49
C GLY A 92 -22.69 5.48 -4.00
N ILE A 93 -22.92 4.39 -4.74
CA ILE A 93 -24.04 4.28 -5.68
C ILE A 93 -24.78 2.99 -5.30
#